data_AF-A0A7S0G2V2-F1
#
_entry.id   AF-A0A7S0G2V2-F1
#
_cell.length_a   1.000
_cell.length_b   1.000
_cell.length_c   1.000
_cell.angle_alpha   90.00
_cell.angle_beta   90.00
_cell.angle_gamma   90.00
#
_symmetry.space_group_name_H-M   'P 1'
#
loop_
_entity.id
_entity.type
_entity.pdbx_description
1 polymer ?
#
loop_
_entity_poly.entity_id
_entity_poly.type
_entity_poly.pdbx_seq_one_letter_code
_entity_poly.pdbx_strand_id
1 'polypeptide(L)'
;EVGQVITMEEIVAQAQELMYEMVRTPLDLRQASFYSTGSEEISVWPPYLSAPIRIALGSGTIRSIQALDTREFHGNTQLAFPDAGNVSTNDKRLVLYPARHHVTPESRRKEAARRIRAEMEQRVEELRQEGQGDVAERLKTRTTEDMRMLEELGFCAGVENYSRHLALRDEGDPPDTLITFYNEAFGGNKWLLIVDESHVALPQLCAMYRGDRKRKETLVRHGFRLPSALDNRPLKESEFWDMIESALFVSATPSKKELAMSKNRVVEMAIRPTGVMDPKIEIAKTENQLEQVVREIEDRADREERTLVMAITKRDA
;
A
#
# COMPACT_ATOMS: atom_id res chain seq x y z
N GLU A 1 -28.21 -5.64 2.52
CA GLU A 1 -29.10 -4.58 3.06
C GLU A 1 -30.20 -5.24 3.90
N VAL A 2 -30.68 -4.60 4.97
CA VAL A 2 -31.81 -5.09 5.77
C VAL A 2 -33.02 -5.26 4.85
N GLY A 3 -33.65 -6.43 4.90
CA GLY A 3 -34.72 -6.83 3.98
C GLY A 3 -34.23 -7.56 2.72
N GLN A 4 -32.91 -7.66 2.48
CA GLN A 4 -32.37 -8.47 1.39
C GLN A 4 -32.61 -9.95 1.67
N VAL A 5 -33.16 -10.66 0.66
CA VAL A 5 -33.30 -12.11 0.66
C VAL A 5 -31.96 -12.72 0.26
N ILE A 6 -31.36 -13.48 1.16
CA ILE A 6 -30.05 -14.13 1.00
C ILE A 6 -29.90 -15.23 2.07
N THR A 7 -29.32 -16.37 1.72
CA THR A 7 -29.07 -17.45 2.67
C THR A 7 -27.75 -17.28 3.39
N MET A 8 -27.59 -17.96 4.53
CA MET A 8 -26.31 -17.98 5.23
C MET A 8 -25.20 -18.61 4.37
N GLU A 9 -25.51 -19.67 3.60
CA GLU A 9 -24.51 -20.27 2.71
C GLU A 9 -24.02 -19.29 1.66
N GLU A 10 -24.92 -18.47 1.09
CA GLU A 10 -24.57 -17.43 0.12
C GLU A 10 -23.68 -16.34 0.74
N ILE A 11 -23.98 -15.88 1.97
CA ILE A 11 -23.15 -14.90 2.67
C ILE A 11 -21.76 -15.47 2.95
N VAL A 12 -21.69 -16.70 3.47
CA VAL A 12 -20.42 -17.37 3.78
C VAL A 12 -19.58 -17.55 2.52
N ALA A 13 -20.19 -18.00 1.42
CA ALA A 13 -19.51 -18.15 0.14
C ALA A 13 -18.95 -16.81 -0.37
N GLN A 14 -19.74 -15.72 -0.30
CA GLN A 14 -19.28 -14.38 -0.69
C GLN A 14 -18.17 -13.86 0.22
N ALA A 15 -18.25 -14.09 1.55
CA ALA A 15 -17.21 -13.68 2.48
C ALA A 15 -15.87 -14.40 2.19
N GLN A 16 -15.94 -15.70 1.88
CA GLN A 16 -14.77 -16.49 1.48
C GLN A 16 -14.20 -16.03 0.13
N GLU A 17 -15.05 -15.68 -0.84
CA GLU A 17 -14.63 -15.11 -2.12
C GLU A 17 -13.92 -13.75 -1.93
N LEU A 18 -14.38 -12.95 -0.97
CA LEU A 18 -13.74 -11.71 -0.53
C LEU A 18 -12.51 -11.93 0.37
N MET A 19 -12.02 -13.17 0.50
CA MET A 19 -10.83 -13.57 1.24
C MET A 19 -10.91 -13.36 2.76
N TYR A 20 -12.12 -13.36 3.34
CA TYR A 20 -12.27 -13.42 4.79
C TYR A 20 -12.06 -14.84 5.31
N GLU A 21 -11.33 -14.97 6.42
CA GLU A 21 -11.07 -16.26 7.06
C GLU A 21 -12.21 -16.65 8.00
N MET A 22 -12.72 -17.89 7.88
CA MET A 22 -13.70 -18.40 8.84
C MET A 22 -13.01 -18.85 10.12
N VAL A 23 -13.37 -18.26 11.26
CA VAL A 23 -12.89 -18.70 12.58
C VAL A 23 -13.85 -19.68 13.24
N ARG A 24 -13.35 -20.48 14.18
CA ARG A 24 -14.14 -21.53 14.85
C ARG A 24 -14.88 -21.04 16.08
N THR A 25 -14.37 -19.98 16.72
CA THR A 25 -14.96 -19.42 17.93
C THR A 25 -15.09 -17.90 17.78
N PRO A 26 -16.10 -17.28 18.42
CA PRO A 26 -16.27 -15.83 18.37
C PRO A 26 -15.11 -15.07 19.03
N LEU A 27 -14.38 -15.72 19.95
CA LEU A 27 -13.19 -15.15 20.61
C LEU A 27 -12.00 -15.00 19.66
N ASP A 28 -11.93 -15.80 18.60
CA ASP A 28 -10.86 -15.74 17.61
C ASP A 28 -11.11 -14.68 16.52
N LEU A 29 -12.25 -13.99 16.58
CA LEU A 29 -12.66 -12.99 15.60
C LEU A 29 -11.66 -11.84 15.60
N ARG A 30 -11.08 -11.58 14.43
CA ARG A 30 -10.09 -10.55 14.15
C ARG A 30 -10.37 -9.89 12.80
N GLN A 31 -9.76 -8.75 12.50
CA GLN A 31 -9.84 -8.14 11.17
C GLN A 31 -9.54 -9.16 10.06
N ALA A 32 -10.27 -9.05 8.93
CA ALA A 32 -10.25 -10.00 7.81
C ALA A 32 -10.75 -11.41 8.15
N SER A 33 -11.58 -11.57 9.19
CA SER A 33 -12.21 -12.84 9.53
C SER A 33 -13.72 -12.73 9.75
N PHE A 34 -14.40 -13.86 9.75
CA PHE A 34 -15.81 -13.98 10.11
C PHE A 34 -16.09 -15.24 10.93
N TYR A 35 -17.17 -15.19 11.71
CA TYR A 35 -17.69 -16.29 12.51
C TYR A 35 -19.19 -16.41 12.26
N SER A 36 -19.71 -17.61 12.01
CA SER A 36 -21.14 -17.85 11.86
C SER A 36 -21.65 -18.83 12.91
N THR A 37 -22.87 -18.58 13.40
CA THR A 37 -23.58 -19.45 14.34
C THR A 37 -24.83 -19.99 13.67
N GLY A 38 -24.73 -21.18 13.07
CA GLY A 38 -25.84 -21.80 12.35
C GLY A 38 -26.30 -20.95 11.15
N SER A 39 -27.61 -20.85 10.97
CA SER A 39 -28.25 -20.14 9.84
C SER A 39 -28.76 -18.75 10.19
N GLU A 40 -28.63 -18.31 11.43
CA GLU A 40 -29.30 -17.11 11.94
C GLU A 40 -28.37 -15.91 12.11
N GLU A 41 -27.07 -16.11 12.35
CA GLU A 41 -26.15 -15.01 12.62
C GLU A 41 -24.75 -15.22 12.05
N ILE A 42 -24.17 -14.14 11.54
CA ILE A 42 -22.76 -14.04 11.16
C ILE A 42 -22.17 -12.74 11.68
N SER A 43 -20.99 -12.84 12.29
CA SER A 43 -20.15 -11.71 12.68
C SER A 43 -18.95 -11.62 11.74
N VAL A 44 -18.76 -10.49 11.08
CA VAL A 44 -17.63 -10.24 10.17
C VAL A 44 -16.83 -9.05 10.67
N TRP A 45 -15.50 -9.10 10.61
CA TRP A 45 -14.65 -7.96 10.98
C TRP A 45 -13.87 -7.45 9.77
N PRO A 46 -14.39 -6.42 9.09
CA PRO A 46 -13.70 -5.82 7.95
C PRO A 46 -12.39 -5.14 8.37
N PRO A 47 -11.32 -5.22 7.56
CA PRO A 47 -10.01 -4.64 7.92
C PRO A 47 -10.01 -3.11 7.96
N TYR A 48 -10.98 -2.47 7.30
CA TYR A 48 -11.19 -1.02 7.29
C TYR A 48 -12.13 -0.53 8.39
N LEU A 49 -12.63 -1.42 9.25
CA LEU A 49 -13.47 -1.06 10.40
C LEU A 49 -12.75 -1.32 11.72
N SER A 50 -13.05 -0.47 12.70
CA SER A 50 -12.54 -0.56 14.07
C SER A 50 -13.26 -1.61 14.92
N ALA A 51 -14.44 -2.07 14.47
CA ALA A 51 -15.28 -3.01 15.18
C ALA A 51 -15.89 -4.07 14.23
N PRO A 52 -16.19 -5.28 14.73
CA PRO A 52 -16.90 -6.28 13.95
C PRO A 52 -18.37 -5.90 13.75
N ILE A 53 -18.94 -6.34 12.63
CA ILE A 53 -20.33 -6.16 12.26
C ILE A 53 -21.05 -7.51 12.39
N ARG A 54 -22.13 -7.52 13.16
CA ARG A 54 -23.08 -8.62 13.26
C ARG A 54 -24.21 -8.44 12.24
N ILE A 55 -24.48 -9.49 11.47
CA ILE A 55 -25.58 -9.58 10.51
C ILE A 55 -26.48 -10.71 10.98
N ALA A 56 -27.72 -10.37 11.34
CA ALA A 56 -28.72 -11.35 11.75
C ALA A 56 -29.72 -11.61 10.62
N LEU A 57 -30.02 -12.88 10.38
CA LEU A 57 -30.97 -13.37 9.40
C LEU A 57 -32.21 -13.91 10.10
N GLY A 58 -33.36 -13.81 9.44
CA GLY A 58 -34.60 -14.45 9.89
C GLY A 58 -35.45 -14.83 8.69
N SER A 59 -35.70 -16.13 8.52
CA SER A 59 -36.41 -16.70 7.36
C SER A 59 -35.74 -16.36 6.02
N GLY A 60 -34.41 -16.47 5.94
CA GLY A 60 -33.65 -16.21 4.70
C GLY A 60 -33.60 -14.73 4.28
N THR A 61 -33.87 -13.82 5.21
CA THR A 61 -33.86 -12.37 4.99
C THR A 61 -33.02 -11.69 6.05
N ILE A 62 -32.19 -10.71 5.69
CA ILE A 62 -31.42 -9.92 6.66
C ILE A 62 -32.37 -9.09 7.51
N ARG A 63 -32.33 -9.29 8.83
CA ARG A 63 -33.15 -8.59 9.84
C ARG A 63 -32.45 -7.38 10.42
N SER A 64 -31.16 -7.49 10.72
CA SER A 64 -30.38 -6.40 11.29
C SER A 64 -28.91 -6.50 10.87
N ILE A 65 -28.27 -5.34 10.89
CA ILE A 65 -26.83 -5.14 10.69
C ILE A 65 -26.40 -4.19 11.81
N GLN A 66 -25.46 -4.61 12.66
CA GLN A 66 -25.08 -3.88 13.87
C GLN A 66 -23.57 -3.97 14.11
N ALA A 67 -22.94 -2.84 14.45
CA ALA A 67 -21.58 -2.87 14.97
C ALA A 67 -21.59 -3.42 16.40
N LEU A 68 -20.65 -4.33 16.70
CA LEU A 68 -20.44 -4.88 18.03
C LEU A 68 -19.47 -3.99 18.81
N ASP A 69 -19.69 -3.82 20.11
CA ASP A 69 -18.71 -3.16 20.97
C ASP A 69 -17.51 -4.10 21.16
N THR A 70 -16.31 -3.67 20.78
CA THR A 70 -15.09 -4.48 20.89
C THR A 70 -14.71 -4.77 22.35
N ARG A 71 -15.30 -4.06 23.31
CA ARG A 71 -15.20 -4.35 24.75
C ARG A 71 -15.81 -5.69 25.15
N GLU A 72 -16.74 -6.23 24.36
CA GLU A 72 -17.34 -7.55 24.62
C GLU A 72 -16.42 -8.72 24.24
N PHE A 73 -15.37 -8.46 23.45
CA PHE A 73 -14.50 -9.50 22.88
C PHE A 73 -13.08 -9.50 23.45
N HIS A 74 -12.60 -8.36 23.95
CA HIS A 74 -11.28 -8.25 24.55
C HIS A 74 -11.40 -7.74 25.98
N GLY A 75 -11.27 -8.64 26.94
CA GLY A 75 -11.16 -8.29 28.35
C GLY A 75 -9.99 -7.33 28.57
N ASN A 76 -10.30 -6.12 29.03
CA ASN A 76 -9.38 -5.07 29.47
C ASN A 76 -8.47 -4.43 28.41
N THR A 77 -9.05 -3.71 27.45
CA THR A 77 -8.38 -2.50 26.93
C THR A 77 -9.40 -1.40 26.67
N GLN A 78 -9.49 -0.41 27.57
CA GLN A 78 -10.15 0.87 27.28
C GLN A 78 -9.27 1.64 26.29
N LEU A 79 -9.51 1.41 25.01
CA LEU A 79 -9.06 2.31 23.96
C LEU A 79 -10.29 3.08 23.50
N ALA A 80 -10.48 4.28 24.07
CA ALA A 80 -11.37 5.27 23.49
C ALA A 80 -10.72 5.74 22.18
N PHE A 81 -11.36 5.47 21.06
CA PHE A 81 -10.92 5.97 19.76
C PHE A 81 -12.07 6.65 19.01
N PRO A 82 -11.73 7.69 18.23
CA PRO A 82 -12.67 8.66 17.71
C PRO A 82 -13.50 8.03 16.59
N ASP A 83 -14.80 8.30 16.63
CA ASP A 83 -15.78 8.18 15.57
C ASP A 83 -15.44 7.14 14.50
N ALA A 84 -15.90 5.90 14.73
CA ALA A 84 -16.18 4.97 13.64
C ALA A 84 -16.91 5.76 12.57
N GLY A 85 -16.24 6.03 11.44
CA GLY A 85 -16.77 6.86 10.37
C GLY A 85 -18.16 6.37 10.00
N ASN A 86 -19.18 7.12 10.43
CA ASN A 86 -20.59 6.99 10.09
C ASN A 86 -21.14 5.55 9.92
N VAL A 87 -20.78 4.60 10.78
CA VAL A 87 -21.64 3.41 10.94
C VAL A 87 -22.60 3.72 12.08
N SER A 88 -23.72 4.35 11.72
CA SER A 88 -24.84 4.48 12.65
C SER A 88 -25.24 3.07 13.08
N THR A 89 -25.57 2.88 14.36
CA THR A 89 -26.06 1.62 14.93
C THR A 89 -27.38 1.11 14.29
N ASN A 90 -27.86 1.78 13.24
CA ASN A 90 -29.05 1.51 12.45
C ASN A 90 -28.81 1.54 10.93
N ASP A 91 -27.56 1.39 10.46
CA ASP A 91 -27.30 1.33 9.02
C ASP A 91 -28.00 0.12 8.40
N LYS A 92 -29.01 0.40 7.57
CA LYS A 92 -29.73 -0.64 6.83
C LYS A 92 -28.84 -1.32 5.80
N ARG A 93 -27.65 -0.79 5.48
CA ARG A 93 -26.80 -1.29 4.41
C ARG A 93 -25.34 -1.36 4.84
N LEU A 94 -24.75 -2.54 4.68
CA LEU A 94 -23.30 -2.77 4.75
C LEU A 94 -22.77 -2.99 3.33
N VAL A 95 -21.66 -2.34 2.99
CA VAL A 95 -20.87 -2.67 1.80
C VAL A 95 -19.60 -3.36 2.28
N LEU A 96 -19.45 -4.65 1.94
CA LEU A 96 -18.29 -5.44 2.34
C LEU A 96 -17.24 -5.42 1.22
N TYR A 97 -16.17 -4.65 1.40
CA TYR A 97 -15.00 -4.72 0.51
C TYR A 97 -14.14 -5.95 0.80
N PRO A 98 -13.37 -6.44 -0.20
CA PRO A 98 -12.41 -7.52 -0.02
C PRO A 98 -11.48 -7.33 1.18
N ALA A 99 -11.16 -8.43 1.87
CA ALA A 99 -10.19 -8.43 2.96
C ALA A 99 -8.75 -8.16 2.50
N ARG A 100 -8.48 -8.32 1.20
CA ARG A 100 -7.17 -8.10 0.56
C ARG A 100 -7.35 -7.38 -0.77
N HIS A 101 -6.38 -6.56 -1.16
CA HIS A 101 -6.42 -5.82 -2.43
C HIS A 101 -6.31 -6.71 -3.69
N HIS A 102 -5.81 -7.93 -3.56
CA HIS A 102 -5.66 -8.88 -4.68
C HIS A 102 -6.65 -10.04 -4.52
N VAL A 103 -7.88 -9.84 -4.99
CA VAL A 103 -8.87 -10.92 -5.15
C VAL A 103 -8.99 -11.22 -6.64
N THR A 104 -8.49 -12.38 -7.05
CA THR A 104 -8.59 -12.85 -8.43
C THR A 104 -9.61 -13.99 -8.48
N PRO A 105 -10.72 -13.84 -9.23
CA PRO A 105 -11.71 -14.90 -9.42
C PRO A 105 -11.07 -16.20 -9.92
N GLU A 106 -11.66 -17.36 -9.59
CA GLU A 106 -11.09 -18.67 -9.93
C GLU A 106 -10.83 -18.84 -11.44
N SER A 107 -11.76 -18.36 -12.29
CA SER A 107 -11.62 -18.40 -13.74
C SER A 107 -10.39 -17.62 -14.23
N ARG A 108 -10.12 -16.44 -13.66
CA ARG A 108 -8.92 -15.65 -13.95
C ARG A 108 -7.65 -16.32 -13.44
N ARG A 109 -7.69 -16.98 -12.27
CA ARG A 109 -6.54 -17.71 -11.72
C ARG A 109 -6.09 -18.84 -12.65
N LYS A 110 -7.04 -19.61 -13.21
CA LYS A 110 -6.73 -20.70 -14.16
C LYS A 110 -6.03 -20.19 -15.42
N GLU A 111 -6.53 -19.10 -16.00
CA GLU A 111 -5.90 -18.48 -17.17
C GLU A 111 -4.53 -17.89 -16.83
N ALA A 112 -4.39 -17.22 -15.68
CA ALA A 112 -3.10 -16.71 -15.21
C ALA A 112 -2.07 -17.83 -15.05
N ALA A 113 -2.44 -18.95 -14.41
CA ALA A 113 -1.57 -20.11 -14.26
C ALA A 113 -1.10 -20.66 -15.62
N ARG A 114 -2.01 -20.75 -16.61
CA ARG A 114 -1.67 -21.15 -17.98
C ARG A 114 -0.64 -20.22 -18.61
N ARG A 115 -0.82 -18.90 -18.52
CA ARG A 115 0.13 -17.90 -19.05
C ARG A 115 1.49 -17.96 -18.36
N ILE A 116 1.51 -18.16 -17.04
CA ILE A 116 2.74 -18.28 -16.24
C ILE A 116 3.51 -19.54 -16.63
N ARG A 117 2.85 -20.68 -16.79
CA ARG A 117 3.47 -21.93 -17.25
C ARG A 117 4.08 -21.78 -18.64
N ALA A 118 3.37 -21.13 -19.57
CA ALA A 118 3.89 -20.86 -20.90
C ALA A 118 5.15 -19.96 -20.90
N GLU A 119 5.14 -18.87 -20.13
CA GLU A 119 6.33 -18.01 -19.97
C GLU A 119 7.50 -18.77 -19.34
N MET A 120 7.22 -19.61 -18.33
CA MET A 120 8.22 -20.45 -17.69
C MET A 120 8.86 -21.41 -18.68
N GLU A 121 8.06 -22.13 -19.47
CA GLU A 121 8.56 -23.09 -20.48
C GLU A 121 9.46 -22.39 -21.50
N GLN A 122 9.01 -21.25 -22.04
CA GLN A 122 9.82 -20.45 -22.96
C GLN A 122 11.14 -20.02 -22.32
N ARG A 123 11.10 -19.43 -21.11
CA ARG A 123 12.30 -18.91 -20.46
C ARG A 123 13.28 -20.02 -20.06
N VAL A 124 12.78 -21.18 -19.66
CA VAL A 124 13.60 -22.35 -19.34
C VAL A 124 14.35 -22.85 -20.57
N GLU A 125 13.69 -22.86 -21.74
CA GLU A 125 14.31 -23.26 -22.99
C GLU A 125 15.42 -22.28 -23.41
N GLU A 126 15.14 -20.97 -23.37
CA GLU A 126 16.14 -19.92 -23.62
C GLU A 126 17.39 -20.10 -22.72
N LEU A 127 17.18 -20.25 -21.40
CA LEU A 127 18.27 -20.43 -20.44
C LEU A 127 19.10 -21.70 -20.71
N ARG A 128 18.46 -22.79 -21.16
CA ARG A 128 19.17 -24.02 -21.53
C ARG A 128 20.01 -23.85 -22.79
N GLN A 129 19.48 -23.15 -23.80
CA GLN A 129 20.21 -22.82 -25.02
C GLN A 129 21.40 -21.88 -24.73
N GLU A 130 21.28 -21.00 -23.75
CA GLU A 130 22.37 -20.14 -23.24
C GLU A 130 23.40 -20.89 -22.37
N GLY A 131 23.24 -22.20 -22.15
CA GLY A 131 24.13 -23.00 -21.30
C GLY A 131 23.92 -22.80 -19.79
N GLN A 132 22.84 -22.16 -19.37
CA GLN A 132 22.50 -21.84 -17.98
C GLN A 132 21.56 -22.88 -17.36
N GLY A 133 21.92 -24.17 -17.44
CA GLY A 133 21.07 -25.30 -17.00
C GLY A 133 20.61 -25.20 -15.54
N ASP A 134 21.51 -24.84 -14.61
CA ASP A 134 21.19 -24.71 -13.18
C ASP A 134 20.22 -23.55 -12.90
N VAL A 135 20.30 -22.48 -13.69
CA VAL A 135 19.41 -21.32 -13.60
C VAL A 135 18.01 -21.69 -14.10
N ALA A 136 17.96 -22.44 -15.20
CA ALA A 136 16.71 -22.95 -15.77
C ALA A 136 15.99 -23.90 -14.81
N GLU A 137 16.72 -24.85 -14.21
CA GLU A 137 16.12 -25.83 -13.29
C GLU A 137 15.59 -25.17 -12.02
N ARG A 138 16.32 -24.18 -11.49
CA ARG A 138 15.88 -23.36 -10.36
C ARG A 138 14.57 -22.62 -10.66
N LEU A 139 14.51 -21.95 -11.81
CA LEU A 139 13.33 -21.21 -12.23
C LEU A 139 12.12 -22.13 -12.39
N LYS A 140 12.33 -23.29 -13.04
CA LYS A 140 11.31 -24.30 -13.27
C LYS A 140 10.76 -24.86 -11.97
N THR A 141 11.64 -25.32 -11.07
CA THR A 141 11.26 -25.92 -9.78
C THR A 141 10.39 -24.95 -8.99
N ARG A 142 10.89 -23.73 -8.80
CA ARG A 142 10.17 -22.71 -8.04
C ARG A 142 8.81 -22.38 -8.65
N THR A 143 8.77 -22.11 -9.94
CA THR A 143 7.52 -21.71 -10.60
C THR A 143 6.51 -22.85 -10.60
N THR A 144 6.95 -24.10 -10.72
CA THR A 144 6.07 -25.27 -10.67
C THR A 144 5.44 -25.43 -9.28
N GLU A 145 6.21 -25.24 -8.21
CA GLU A 145 5.70 -25.23 -6.84
C GLU A 145 4.71 -24.08 -6.60
N ASP A 146 5.05 -22.88 -7.03
CA ASP A 146 4.17 -21.70 -6.92
C ASP A 146 2.85 -21.91 -7.68
N MET A 147 2.88 -22.54 -8.88
CA MET A 147 1.66 -22.86 -9.64
C MET A 147 0.80 -23.93 -8.98
N ARG A 148 1.41 -24.96 -8.37
CA ARG A 148 0.67 -25.96 -7.59
C ARG A 148 -0.09 -25.29 -6.45
N MET A 149 0.59 -24.43 -5.68
CA MET A 149 -0.02 -23.70 -4.55
C MET A 149 -1.13 -22.75 -5.02
N LEU A 150 -0.92 -22.05 -6.14
CA LEU A 150 -1.91 -21.16 -6.72
C LEU A 150 -3.19 -21.90 -7.17
N GLU A 151 -3.05 -23.12 -7.71
CA GLU A 151 -4.18 -23.95 -8.16
C GLU A 151 -4.90 -24.63 -6.99
N GLU A 152 -4.18 -25.15 -5.99
CA GLU A 152 -4.75 -25.87 -4.84
C GLU A 152 -5.35 -24.94 -3.78
N LEU A 153 -4.64 -23.86 -3.45
CA LEU A 153 -4.99 -22.95 -2.34
C LEU A 153 -5.46 -21.58 -2.80
N GLY A 154 -5.30 -21.26 -4.09
CA GLY A 154 -5.67 -19.95 -4.62
C GLY A 154 -4.66 -18.84 -4.34
N PHE A 155 -3.55 -19.13 -3.67
CA PHE A 155 -2.45 -18.20 -3.39
C PHE A 155 -1.11 -18.94 -3.24
N CYS A 156 0.00 -18.21 -3.40
CA CYS A 156 1.35 -18.71 -3.13
C CYS A 156 2.20 -17.63 -2.45
N ALA A 157 3.34 -18.01 -1.89
CA ALA A 157 4.27 -17.07 -1.29
C ALA A 157 4.95 -16.23 -2.37
N GLY A 158 4.79 -14.91 -2.33
CA GLY A 158 5.33 -14.04 -3.37
C GLY A 158 4.43 -13.95 -4.61
N VAL A 159 3.12 -14.15 -4.46
CA VAL A 159 2.11 -14.09 -5.54
C VAL A 159 2.17 -12.77 -6.33
N GLU A 160 2.63 -11.67 -5.70
CA GLU A 160 2.80 -10.37 -6.35
C GLU A 160 3.77 -10.41 -7.53
N ASN A 161 4.70 -11.37 -7.58
CA ASN A 161 5.61 -11.53 -8.72
C ASN A 161 4.92 -12.04 -9.99
N TYR A 162 3.65 -12.45 -9.88
CA TYR A 162 2.80 -12.87 -10.98
C TYR A 162 1.68 -11.84 -11.26
N SER A 163 1.77 -10.63 -10.70
CA SER A 163 0.67 -9.65 -10.72
C SER A 163 0.21 -9.27 -12.13
N ARG A 164 1.12 -9.17 -13.11
CA ARG A 164 0.75 -8.95 -14.52
C ARG A 164 -0.18 -10.05 -15.04
N HIS A 165 0.21 -11.30 -14.86
CA HIS A 165 -0.57 -12.45 -15.31
C HIS A 165 -1.89 -12.59 -14.57
N LEU A 166 -1.90 -12.34 -13.26
CA LEU A 166 -3.11 -12.38 -12.43
C LEU A 166 -4.11 -11.29 -12.80
N ALA A 167 -3.62 -10.13 -13.24
CA ALA A 167 -4.43 -9.04 -13.76
C ALA A 167 -4.78 -9.21 -15.25
N LEU A 168 -4.24 -10.23 -15.92
CA LEU A 168 -4.37 -10.48 -17.37
C LEU A 168 -3.94 -9.29 -18.24
N ARG A 169 -3.01 -8.47 -17.74
CA ARG A 169 -2.42 -7.32 -18.44
C ARG A 169 -1.34 -7.77 -19.43
N ASP A 170 -1.03 -6.89 -20.38
CA ASP A 170 0.03 -7.11 -21.34
C ASP A 170 1.41 -6.76 -20.74
N GLU A 171 2.47 -7.20 -21.41
CA GLU A 171 3.85 -6.91 -20.97
C GLU A 171 4.13 -5.40 -21.01
N GLY A 172 4.72 -4.89 -19.94
CA GLY A 172 5.07 -3.48 -19.83
C GLY A 172 3.94 -2.56 -19.36
N ASP A 173 2.69 -3.02 -19.32
CA ASP A 173 1.54 -2.24 -18.87
C ASP A 173 1.78 -1.60 -17.49
N PRO A 174 1.32 -0.35 -17.27
CA PRO A 174 1.44 0.29 -15.97
C PRO A 174 0.60 -0.47 -14.92
N PRO A 175 1.15 -0.67 -13.72
CA PRO A 175 0.43 -1.32 -12.62
C PRO A 175 -0.71 -0.44 -12.12
N ASP A 176 -1.77 -1.07 -11.60
CA ASP A 176 -2.81 -0.35 -10.87
C ASP A 176 -2.25 0.19 -9.56
N THR A 177 -2.54 1.47 -9.30
CA THR A 177 -2.12 2.15 -8.08
C THR A 177 -3.28 2.87 -7.45
N LEU A 178 -3.07 3.47 -6.27
CA LEU A 178 -4.08 4.33 -5.64
C LEU A 178 -4.60 5.42 -6.60
N ILE A 179 -3.74 5.93 -7.49
CA ILE A 179 -4.12 6.95 -8.48
C ILE A 179 -5.17 6.41 -9.46
N THR A 180 -5.04 5.15 -9.89
CA THR A 180 -6.04 4.47 -10.72
C THR A 180 -7.40 4.47 -10.01
N PHE A 181 -7.44 4.11 -8.72
CA PHE A 181 -8.67 4.11 -7.92
C PHE A 181 -9.30 5.51 -7.83
N TYR A 182 -8.50 6.55 -7.62
CA TYR A 182 -9.00 7.93 -7.59
C TYR A 182 -9.54 8.37 -8.96
N ASN A 183 -8.83 8.05 -10.04
CA ASN A 183 -9.23 8.38 -11.40
C ASN A 183 -10.54 7.67 -11.78
N GLU A 184 -10.71 6.40 -11.43
CA GLU A 184 -11.93 5.63 -11.68
C GLU A 184 -13.11 6.10 -10.82
N ALA A 185 -12.88 6.36 -9.53
CA ALA A 185 -13.95 6.71 -8.60
C ALA A 185 -14.48 8.14 -8.80
N PHE A 186 -13.59 9.09 -9.07
CA PHE A 186 -13.94 10.51 -9.09
C PHE A 186 -13.84 11.14 -10.50
N GLY A 187 -12.99 10.59 -11.36
CA GLY A 187 -12.50 11.23 -12.58
C GLY A 187 -11.19 11.98 -12.31
N GLY A 188 -10.27 11.95 -13.29
CA GLY A 188 -8.91 12.49 -13.16
C GLY A 188 -8.83 13.98 -12.77
N ASN A 189 -9.87 14.74 -13.06
CA ASN A 189 -9.96 16.17 -12.78
C ASN A 189 -10.66 16.53 -11.45
N LYS A 190 -11.10 15.56 -10.65
CA LYS A 190 -11.89 15.79 -9.43
C LYS A 190 -11.15 15.59 -8.12
N TRP A 191 -9.85 15.34 -8.19
CA TRP A 191 -9.00 15.21 -7.01
C TRP A 191 -7.70 15.99 -7.25
N LEU A 192 -7.02 16.31 -6.16
CA LEU A 192 -5.79 17.09 -6.16
C LEU A 192 -4.68 16.27 -5.52
N LEU A 193 -3.56 16.13 -6.23
CA LEU A 193 -2.33 15.64 -5.62
C LEU A 193 -1.66 16.80 -4.86
N ILE A 194 -1.39 16.62 -3.57
CA ILE A 194 -0.50 17.52 -2.82
C ILE A 194 0.80 16.78 -2.57
N VAL A 195 1.91 17.35 -3.03
CA VAL A 195 3.24 16.82 -2.78
C VAL A 195 3.90 17.68 -1.72
N ASP A 196 3.96 17.16 -0.51
CA ASP A 196 4.68 17.79 0.60
C ASP A 196 6.19 17.54 0.50
N GLU A 197 6.97 18.49 0.99
CA GLU A 197 8.43 18.55 0.85
C GLU A 197 8.90 18.14 -0.55
N SER A 198 8.26 18.74 -1.55
CA SER A 198 8.27 18.24 -2.91
C SER A 198 9.70 18.12 -3.49
N HIS A 199 10.60 19.01 -3.03
CA HIS A 199 12.00 19.05 -3.46
C HIS A 199 12.76 17.76 -3.13
N VAL A 200 12.29 17.01 -2.12
CA VAL A 200 12.77 15.66 -1.77
C VAL A 200 11.86 14.58 -2.34
N ALA A 201 10.54 14.77 -2.25
CA ALA A 201 9.56 13.74 -2.62
C ALA A 201 9.57 13.40 -4.11
N LEU A 202 9.72 14.39 -5.01
CA LEU A 202 9.71 14.14 -6.46
C LEU A 202 10.94 13.35 -6.91
N PRO A 203 12.19 13.70 -6.54
CA PRO A 203 13.35 12.85 -6.84
C PRO A 203 13.19 11.41 -6.33
N GLN A 204 12.65 11.24 -5.11
CA GLN A 204 12.41 9.92 -4.53
C GLN A 204 11.43 9.11 -5.39
N LEU A 205 10.31 9.70 -5.79
CA LEU A 205 9.30 9.06 -6.63
C LEU A 205 9.89 8.57 -7.96
N CYS A 206 10.70 9.40 -8.62
CA CYS A 206 11.36 9.03 -9.88
C CYS A 206 12.40 7.92 -9.71
N ALA A 207 13.01 7.80 -8.53
CA ALA A 207 14.03 6.80 -8.23
C ALA A 207 13.45 5.40 -7.94
N MET A 208 12.20 5.31 -7.45
CA MET A 208 11.56 4.05 -7.04
C MET A 208 11.59 2.98 -8.12
N TYR A 209 11.16 3.32 -9.34
CA TYR A 209 11.15 2.37 -10.46
C TYR A 209 12.54 1.84 -10.78
N ARG A 210 13.54 2.72 -10.87
CA ARG A 210 14.92 2.35 -11.26
C ARG A 210 15.56 1.43 -10.22
N GLY A 211 15.35 1.74 -8.93
CA GLY A 211 15.83 0.92 -7.82
C GLY A 211 15.21 -0.48 -7.82
N ASP A 212 13.88 -0.55 -7.95
CA ASP A 212 13.16 -1.84 -7.98
C ASP A 212 13.57 -2.68 -9.20
N ARG A 213 13.61 -2.06 -10.39
CA ARG A 213 13.99 -2.74 -11.63
C ARG A 213 15.38 -3.36 -11.55
N LYS A 214 16.40 -2.62 -11.09
CA LYS A 214 17.78 -3.13 -10.96
C LYS A 214 17.86 -4.35 -10.04
N ARG A 215 17.14 -4.32 -8.91
CA ARG A 215 17.07 -5.45 -7.97
C ARG A 215 16.42 -6.67 -8.62
N LYS A 216 15.30 -6.48 -9.32
CA LYS A 216 14.56 -7.57 -9.95
C LYS A 216 15.24 -8.16 -11.17
N GLU A 217 15.90 -7.35 -11.99
CA GLU A 217 16.72 -7.83 -13.11
C GLU A 217 17.78 -8.81 -12.64
N THR A 218 18.38 -8.56 -11.47
CA THR A 218 19.33 -9.49 -10.86
C THR A 218 18.66 -10.82 -10.49
N LEU A 219 17.46 -10.79 -9.90
CA LEU A 219 16.71 -12.00 -9.56
C LEU A 219 16.30 -12.82 -10.80
N VAL A 220 15.84 -12.14 -11.85
CA VAL A 220 15.46 -12.76 -13.13
C VAL A 220 16.68 -13.38 -13.80
N ARG A 221 17.80 -12.65 -13.87
CA ARG A 221 19.06 -13.14 -14.44
C ARG A 221 19.57 -14.40 -13.76
N HIS A 222 19.36 -14.55 -12.46
CA HIS A 222 19.78 -15.73 -11.68
C HIS A 222 18.66 -16.75 -11.47
N GLY A 223 17.56 -16.69 -12.23
CA GLY A 223 16.52 -17.72 -12.28
C GLY A 223 15.67 -17.81 -11.00
N PHE A 224 15.65 -16.76 -10.18
CA PHE A 224 14.81 -16.72 -8.97
C PHE A 224 13.38 -16.30 -9.26
N ARG A 225 13.14 -15.60 -10.38
CA ARG A 225 11.84 -15.06 -10.82
C ARG A 225 11.75 -15.07 -12.35
N LEU A 226 10.52 -15.14 -12.87
CA LEU A 226 10.23 -14.98 -14.29
C LEU A 226 10.44 -13.52 -14.76
N PRO A 227 10.66 -13.27 -16.06
CA PRO A 227 10.72 -11.92 -16.63
C PRO A 227 9.52 -11.04 -16.26
N SER A 228 8.32 -11.60 -16.26
CA SER A 228 7.07 -10.94 -15.84
C SER A 228 7.10 -10.34 -14.43
N ALA A 229 8.00 -10.79 -13.55
CA ALA A 229 8.16 -10.19 -12.23
C ALA A 229 8.64 -8.73 -12.30
N LEU A 230 9.24 -8.31 -13.42
CA LEU A 230 9.63 -6.92 -13.70
C LEU A 230 8.42 -6.00 -13.89
N ASP A 231 7.27 -6.54 -14.27
CA ASP A 231 6.02 -5.78 -14.46
C ASP A 231 5.26 -5.55 -13.15
N ASN A 232 5.67 -6.23 -12.07
CA ASN A 232 5.21 -5.92 -10.71
C ASN A 232 6.03 -4.76 -10.11
N ARG A 233 5.89 -3.54 -10.60
CA ARG A 233 6.83 -2.45 -10.31
C ARG A 233 6.13 -1.21 -9.77
N PRO A 234 6.86 -0.22 -9.25
CA PRO A 234 6.35 1.14 -9.17
C PRO A 234 6.08 1.73 -10.57
N LEU A 235 5.26 2.79 -10.61
CA LEU A 235 5.08 3.59 -11.82
C LEU A 235 6.42 4.21 -12.25
N LYS A 236 6.62 4.30 -13.57
CA LYS A 236 7.64 5.19 -14.14
C LYS A 236 7.19 6.63 -13.91
N GLU A 237 8.16 7.54 -13.93
CA GLU A 237 7.88 8.98 -13.81
C GLU A 237 6.87 9.46 -14.86
N SER A 238 7.03 9.06 -16.12
CA SER A 238 6.08 9.43 -17.18
C SER A 238 4.68 8.89 -16.89
N GLU A 239 4.57 7.61 -16.55
CA GLU A 239 3.29 6.97 -16.22
C GLU A 239 2.60 7.65 -15.04
N PHE A 240 3.35 8.08 -14.02
CA PHE A 240 2.80 8.81 -12.88
C PHE A 240 2.21 10.16 -13.29
N TRP A 241 2.97 10.97 -14.05
CA TRP A 241 2.50 12.29 -14.46
C TRP A 241 1.37 12.24 -15.50
N ASP A 242 1.35 11.22 -16.36
CA ASP A 242 0.26 11.01 -17.32
C ASP A 242 -1.08 10.72 -16.63
N MET A 243 -1.05 10.24 -15.37
CA MET A 243 -2.24 9.97 -14.57
C MET A 243 -2.73 11.16 -13.73
N ILE A 244 -1.98 12.26 -13.67
CA ILE A 244 -2.26 13.39 -12.77
C ILE A 244 -2.61 14.64 -13.56
N GLU A 245 -3.84 15.11 -13.39
CA GLU A 245 -4.27 16.36 -14.04
C GLU A 245 -3.90 17.62 -13.25
N SER A 246 -3.89 17.53 -11.91
CA SER A 246 -3.66 18.67 -11.02
C SER A 246 -2.80 18.28 -9.83
N ALA A 247 -1.74 19.05 -9.61
CA ALA A 247 -0.83 18.88 -8.48
C ALA A 247 -0.47 20.22 -7.83
N LEU A 248 -0.36 20.22 -6.50
CA LEU A 248 0.18 21.31 -5.69
C LEU A 248 1.50 20.85 -5.06
N PHE A 249 2.58 21.55 -5.39
CA PHE A 249 3.89 21.33 -4.80
C PHE A 249 4.08 22.24 -3.59
N VAL A 250 4.39 21.66 -2.44
CA VAL A 250 4.62 22.38 -1.18
C VAL A 250 6.07 22.16 -0.78
N SER A 251 6.83 23.25 -0.72
CA SER A 251 8.25 23.23 -0.35
C SER A 251 8.71 24.63 0.03
N ALA A 252 9.52 24.74 1.08
CA ALA A 252 10.25 25.97 1.39
C ALA A 252 11.38 26.26 0.38
N THR A 253 11.86 25.22 -0.31
CA THR A 253 13.03 25.24 -1.21
C THR A 253 12.71 24.53 -2.52
N PRO A 254 11.75 25.05 -3.33
CA PRO A 254 11.35 24.38 -4.57
C PRO A 254 12.52 24.21 -5.54
N SER A 255 12.69 22.99 -6.03
CA SER A 255 13.68 22.59 -7.03
C SER A 255 13.32 23.09 -8.42
N LYS A 256 14.32 23.16 -9.31
CA LYS A 256 14.16 23.58 -10.72
C LYS A 256 13.04 22.81 -11.45
N LYS A 257 12.88 21.52 -11.15
CA LYS A 257 11.85 20.67 -11.76
C LYS A 257 10.43 21.16 -11.44
N GLU A 258 10.17 21.51 -10.18
CA GLU A 258 8.85 21.97 -9.73
C GLU A 258 8.52 23.33 -10.29
N LEU A 259 9.51 24.22 -10.30
CA LEU A 259 9.39 25.55 -10.90
C LEU A 259 9.06 25.42 -12.40
N ALA A 260 9.74 24.52 -13.11
CA ALA A 260 9.47 24.25 -14.53
C ALA A 260 8.05 23.68 -14.74
N MET A 261 7.65 22.67 -13.96
CA MET A 261 6.31 22.07 -14.02
C MET A 261 5.20 23.08 -13.70
N SER A 262 5.46 24.00 -12.78
CA SER A 262 4.53 25.06 -12.38
C SER A 262 4.51 26.24 -13.34
N LYS A 263 5.38 26.25 -14.36
CA LYS A 263 5.62 27.39 -15.28
C LYS A 263 6.00 28.66 -14.52
N ASN A 264 6.80 28.52 -13.46
CA ASN A 264 7.21 29.58 -12.52
C ASN A 264 6.05 30.30 -11.82
N ARG A 265 4.86 29.71 -11.76
CA ARG A 265 3.75 30.22 -10.95
C ARG A 265 3.93 29.73 -9.51
N VAL A 266 4.53 30.57 -8.68
CA VAL A 266 4.79 30.28 -7.26
C VAL A 266 3.88 31.15 -6.41
N VAL A 267 3.27 30.54 -5.39
CA VAL A 267 2.54 31.26 -4.34
C VAL A 267 3.42 31.28 -3.10
N GLU A 268 3.87 32.46 -2.71
CA GLU A 268 4.75 32.62 -1.55
C GLU A 268 3.93 32.75 -0.26
N MET A 269 4.34 32.00 0.77
CA MET A 269 3.78 32.07 2.11
C MET A 269 4.93 32.21 3.12
N ALA A 270 5.41 33.45 3.30
CA ALA A 270 6.52 33.75 4.19
C ALA A 270 6.09 34.15 5.62
N ILE A 271 4.87 34.70 5.76
CA ILE A 271 4.40 35.22 7.06
C ILE A 271 3.90 34.07 7.93
N ARG A 272 4.58 33.85 9.06
CA ARG A 272 4.15 32.88 10.08
C ARG A 272 3.04 33.49 10.94
N PRO A 273 1.91 32.78 11.19
CA PRO A 273 0.82 33.30 12.03
C PRO A 273 1.24 33.71 13.44
N THR A 274 2.29 33.08 13.98
CA THR A 274 2.85 33.36 15.31
C THR A 274 3.75 34.60 15.34
N GLY A 275 4.12 35.16 14.19
CA GLY A 275 5.05 36.29 14.09
C GLY A 275 6.53 35.92 14.30
N VAL A 276 6.87 34.62 14.38
CA VAL A 276 8.27 34.18 14.50
C VAL A 276 9.06 34.60 13.26
N MET A 277 10.14 35.35 13.48
CA MET A 277 11.03 35.83 12.43
C MET A 277 12.06 34.77 12.03
N ASP A 278 12.61 34.90 10.83
CA ASP A 278 13.77 34.13 10.41
C ASP A 278 14.99 34.44 11.32
N PRO A 279 15.82 33.44 11.64
CA PRO A 279 16.97 33.62 12.52
C PRO A 279 18.04 34.52 11.88
N LYS A 280 18.81 35.22 12.71
CA LYS A 280 20.00 35.93 12.26
C LYS A 280 21.09 34.93 11.87
N ILE A 281 21.83 35.25 10.81
CA ILE A 281 22.93 34.43 10.31
C ILE A 281 24.23 35.18 10.53
N GLU A 282 25.18 34.53 11.20
CA GLU A 282 26.54 35.04 11.42
C GLU A 282 27.55 34.10 10.77
N ILE A 283 28.53 34.67 10.06
CA ILE A 283 29.59 33.91 9.39
C ILE A 283 30.90 34.15 10.14
N ALA A 284 31.37 33.14 10.86
CA ALA A 284 32.65 33.14 11.55
C ALA A 284 33.75 32.49 10.70
N LYS A 285 35.01 32.82 11.00
CA LYS A 285 36.16 32.13 10.40
C LYS A 285 36.32 30.74 11.02
N THR A 286 37.02 29.86 10.33
CA THR A 286 37.27 28.48 10.79
C THR A 286 38.32 28.40 11.91
N GLU A 287 39.15 29.44 12.09
CA GLU A 287 40.10 29.47 13.20
C GLU A 287 39.37 29.51 14.56
N ASN A 288 39.73 28.60 15.46
CA ASN A 288 39.11 28.44 16.79
C ASN A 288 37.58 28.19 16.76
N GLN A 289 37.03 27.67 15.65
CA GLN A 289 35.58 27.45 15.49
C GLN A 289 34.99 26.54 16.59
N LEU A 290 35.70 25.50 17.01
CA LEU A 290 35.20 24.56 18.04
C LEU A 290 35.05 25.24 19.39
N GLU A 291 36.05 26.03 19.80
CA GLU A 291 35.98 26.79 21.05
C GLU A 291 34.86 27.82 21.03
N GLN A 292 34.64 28.48 19.89
CA GLN A 292 33.53 29.42 19.71
C GLN A 292 32.17 28.71 19.80
N VAL A 293 32.00 27.58 19.11
CA VAL A 293 30.76 26.79 19.13
C VAL A 293 30.46 26.26 20.54
N VAL A 294 31.46 25.79 21.28
CA VAL A 294 31.27 25.33 22.67
C VAL A 294 30.78 26.46 23.57
N ARG A 295 31.39 27.65 23.47
CA ARG A 295 30.94 28.82 24.24
C ARG A 295 29.51 29.22 23.89
N GLU A 296 29.15 29.24 22.61
CA GLU A 296 27.77 29.52 22.21
C GLU A 296 26.77 28.47 22.71
N ILE A 297 27.16 27.18 22.76
CA ILE A 297 26.32 26.12 23.33
C ILE A 297 26.12 26.34 24.83
N GLU A 298 27.18 26.64 25.58
CA GLU A 298 27.11 26.94 27.02
C GLU A 298 26.20 28.15 27.29
N ASP A 299 26.38 29.24 26.53
CA ASP A 299 25.55 30.45 26.63
C ASP A 299 24.05 30.18 26.35
N ARG A 300 23.72 29.25 25.45
CA ARG A 300 22.32 28.82 25.19
C ARG A 300 21.80 27.89 26.29
N ALA A 301 22.65 27.02 26.84
CA ALA A 301 22.28 26.11 27.93
C ALA A 301 21.92 26.89 29.21
N ASP A 302 22.65 27.96 29.53
CA ASP A 302 22.36 28.86 30.66
C ASP A 302 20.99 29.55 30.55
N ARG A 303 20.41 29.60 29.35
CA ARG A 303 19.06 30.13 29.06
C ARG A 303 17.99 29.05 28.91
N GLU A 304 18.34 27.79 29.21
CA GLU A 304 17.49 26.61 29.01
C GLU A 304 17.07 26.37 27.54
N GLU A 305 17.80 26.95 26.57
CA GLU A 305 17.56 26.77 25.13
C GLU A 305 18.24 25.49 24.60
N ARG A 306 18.08 25.19 23.31
CA ARG A 306 18.69 24.02 22.66
C ARG A 306 19.48 24.44 21.42
N THR A 307 20.57 23.72 21.15
CA THR A 307 21.44 23.98 20.00
C THR A 307 21.48 22.75 19.08
N LEU A 308 21.41 23.00 17.77
CA LEU A 308 21.62 21.99 16.73
C LEU A 308 22.98 22.25 16.07
N VAL A 309 23.88 21.26 16.09
CA VAL A 309 25.15 21.30 15.37
C VAL A 309 25.11 20.28 14.24
N MET A 310 25.49 20.71 13.04
CA MET A 310 25.56 19.83 11.87
C MET A 310 27.00 19.71 11.42
N ALA A 311 27.46 18.47 11.24
CA ALA A 311 28.77 18.14 10.70
C ALA A 311 28.63 17.40 9.36
N ILE A 312 29.70 17.41 8.56
CA ILE A 312 29.69 16.82 7.21
C ILE A 312 29.73 15.29 7.29
N THR A 313 30.49 14.72 8.23
CA THR A 313 30.62 13.27 8.37
C THR A 313 30.21 12.80 9.77
N LYS A 314 29.82 11.53 9.84
CA LYS A 314 29.56 10.83 11.12
C LYS A 314 30.78 10.72 12.02
N ARG A 315 31.99 10.89 11.47
CA ARG A 315 33.24 10.87 12.26
C ARG A 315 33.47 12.21 12.95
N ASP A 316 33.02 13.29 12.30
CA ASP A 316 33.18 14.65 12.81
C ASP A 316 32.06 15.05 13.77
N ALA A 317 30.89 14.39 13.66
CA ALA A 317 29.76 14.48 14.58
C ALA A 317 29.97 13.63 15.84
#